data_AF-A0AAW0D321-F1
#
_entry.id   AF-A0AAW0D321-F1
#
_cell.length_a   1.000
_cell.length_b   1.000
_cell.length_c   1.000
_cell.angle_alpha   90.00
_cell.angle_beta   90.00
_cell.angle_gamma   90.00
#
_symmetry.space_group_name_H-M   'P 1'
#
loop_
_entity.id
_entity.type
_entity.pdbx_description
1 polymer ?
#
loop_
_entity_poly.entity_id
_entity_poly.type
_entity_poly.pdbx_seq_one_letter_code
_entity_poly.pdbx_strand_id
1 'polypeptide(L)'
;MHDITIDRASVCPFVFSLSTLNRLLSLSQLIALIVETLNIGISTTLSAATARLLLQKAPSALNRHLLATLGLIWTLCIAHWIIDIVRASQGFIDAPEGAIAYYELVSNPLEAAKDGVYITVTLVADHFMIYRLFVVWNRNWVIIVLPTLLWLGGAVSGYTVTHLLLLAGEGNLFVSTLAPWALSFFSMSLALNVLCTILIAGRILWTHMRVRTMRSGKNYAATALTVFLESAALYSLSLTVLLVLYDLGLNTQYIILDWTTSLIGIAFSLIIYRLATNSSNSTSTSGVGSRPGGPNNSSYPLTSVNVSRIVEVTQDSDKVYDPEQSMDNKPVHGESWVAM
;
A
#
# COMPACT_ATOMS: atom_id res chain seq x y z
N MET A 1 -24.19 55.60 1.44
CA MET A 1 -22.98 55.36 2.23
C MET A 1 -23.42 54.53 3.43
N HIS A 2 -23.54 53.21 3.23
CA HIS A 2 -23.92 52.27 4.29
C HIS A 2 -22.70 51.38 4.53
N ASP A 3 -22.02 51.64 5.65
CA ASP A 3 -20.99 50.76 6.17
C ASP A 3 -21.64 49.45 6.62
N ILE A 4 -21.35 48.39 5.89
CA ILE A 4 -21.62 47.02 6.32
C ILE A 4 -20.46 46.63 7.24
N THR A 5 -20.66 46.84 8.54
CA THR A 5 -19.85 46.20 9.58
C THR A 5 -20.12 44.70 9.54
N ILE A 6 -19.29 43.97 8.79
CA ILE A 6 -19.27 42.51 8.82
C ILE A 6 -18.82 42.08 10.22
N ASP A 7 -19.78 41.59 10.99
CA ASP A 7 -19.59 41.04 12.32
C ASP A 7 -18.61 39.85 12.27
N ARG A 8 -17.37 40.08 12.74
CA ARG A 8 -16.30 39.09 12.82
C ARG A 8 -16.61 37.92 13.77
N ALA A 9 -17.74 37.95 14.50
CA ALA A 9 -18.15 36.88 15.40
C ALA A 9 -18.72 35.64 14.70
N SER A 10 -19.03 35.71 13.40
CA SER A 10 -19.59 34.58 12.63
C SER A 10 -18.56 33.84 11.76
N VAL A 11 -17.28 34.24 11.82
CA VAL A 11 -16.17 33.48 11.22
C VAL A 11 -15.91 32.24 12.09
N CYS A 12 -16.67 31.19 11.79
CA CYS A 12 -16.63 29.81 12.23
C CYS A 12 -15.85 29.48 13.52
N PRO A 13 -16.47 28.86 14.54
CA PRO A 13 -15.74 28.30 15.69
C PRO A 13 -14.61 27.35 15.28
N PHE A 14 -14.69 26.75 14.10
CA PHE A 14 -13.62 25.98 13.47
C PHE A 14 -12.38 26.83 13.11
N VAL A 15 -12.54 28.04 12.58
CA VAL A 15 -11.43 28.95 12.26
C VAL A 15 -10.82 29.52 13.53
N PHE A 16 -11.65 29.84 14.54
CA PHE A 16 -11.18 30.22 15.86
C PHE A 16 -10.40 29.08 16.54
N SER A 17 -10.91 27.85 16.47
CA SER A 17 -10.24 26.65 17.00
C SER A 17 -8.93 26.37 16.26
N LEU A 18 -8.89 26.47 14.92
CA LEU A 18 -7.65 26.35 14.14
C LEU A 18 -6.62 27.41 14.50
N SER A 19 -7.06 28.67 14.67
CA SER A 19 -6.15 29.75 15.05
C SER A 19 -5.58 29.60 16.47
N THR A 20 -6.36 28.99 17.38
CA THR A 20 -5.91 28.68 18.74
C THR A 20 -4.97 27.47 18.75
N LEU A 21 -5.28 26.41 17.98
CA LEU A 21 -4.40 25.26 17.76
C LEU A 21 -3.06 25.69 17.17
N ASN A 22 -3.10 26.59 16.20
CA ASN A 22 -1.90 27.11 15.57
C ASN A 22 -1.04 27.95 16.54
N ARG A 23 -1.64 28.61 17.52
CA ARG A 23 -0.93 29.42 18.53
C ARG A 23 -0.29 28.61 19.65
N LEU A 24 -0.75 27.38 19.91
CA LEU A 24 -0.26 26.55 21.00
C LEU A 24 0.24 25.20 20.47
N LEU A 25 1.55 25.12 20.27
CA LEU A 25 2.24 23.91 19.78
C LEU A 25 1.97 22.70 20.68
N SER A 26 2.07 22.87 22.01
CA SER A 26 1.79 21.81 22.99
C SER A 26 0.34 21.31 22.90
N LEU A 27 -0.64 22.20 22.70
CA LEU A 27 -2.05 21.81 22.55
C LEU A 27 -2.26 20.99 21.27
N SER A 28 -1.64 21.40 20.16
CA SER A 28 -1.70 20.63 18.91
C SER A 28 -1.13 19.22 19.07
N GLN A 29 0.01 19.07 19.76
CA GLN A 29 0.61 17.75 20.05
C GLN A 29 -0.29 16.87 20.93
N LEU A 30 -0.96 17.45 21.93
CA LEU A 30 -1.90 16.71 22.78
C LEU A 30 -3.12 16.22 22.00
N ILE A 31 -3.70 17.07 21.14
CA ILE A 31 -4.83 16.66 20.29
C ILE A 31 -4.39 15.60 19.29
N ALA A 32 -3.20 15.74 18.71
CA ALA A 32 -2.64 14.77 17.78
C ALA A 32 -2.55 13.38 18.44
N LEU A 33 -1.98 13.29 19.65
CA LEU A 33 -1.90 12.04 20.42
C LEU A 33 -3.27 11.42 20.71
N ILE A 34 -4.27 12.23 21.08
CA ILE A 34 -5.64 11.72 21.36
C ILE A 34 -6.25 11.13 20.09
N VAL A 35 -6.16 11.86 18.98
CA VAL A 35 -6.69 11.42 17.68
C VAL A 35 -5.98 10.15 17.20
N GLU A 36 -4.66 10.10 17.35
CA GLU A 36 -3.86 8.93 16.99
C GLU A 36 -4.23 7.71 17.85
N THR A 37 -4.37 7.89 19.17
CA THR A 37 -4.73 6.80 20.09
C THR A 37 -6.11 6.19 19.78
N LEU A 38 -7.07 7.00 19.33
CA LEU A 38 -8.35 6.50 18.87
C LEU A 38 -8.21 5.70 17.56
N ASN A 39 -7.46 6.23 16.60
CA ASN A 39 -7.29 5.60 15.29
C ASN A 39 -6.43 4.32 15.34
N ILE A 40 -5.42 4.25 16.21
CA ILE A 40 -4.61 3.04 16.39
C ILE A 40 -5.45 1.89 16.98
N GLY A 41 -6.44 2.21 17.83
CA GLY A 41 -7.42 1.23 18.32
C GLY A 41 -8.25 0.63 17.17
N ILE A 42 -8.76 1.48 16.28
CA ILE A 42 -9.49 1.06 15.08
C ILE A 42 -8.57 0.23 14.16
N SER A 43 -7.37 0.72 13.89
CA SER A 43 -6.37 0.04 13.06
C SER A 43 -6.01 -1.35 13.60
N THR A 44 -5.84 -1.47 14.92
CA THR A 44 -5.48 -2.73 15.58
C THR A 44 -6.61 -3.75 15.52
N THR A 45 -7.86 -3.34 15.78
CA THR A 45 -9.01 -4.25 15.67
C THR A 45 -9.21 -4.77 14.25
N LEU A 46 -9.04 -3.89 13.25
CA LEU A 46 -9.15 -4.26 11.85
C LEU A 46 -7.99 -5.13 11.37
N SER A 47 -6.76 -4.84 11.81
CA SER A 47 -5.57 -5.67 11.56
C SER A 47 -5.76 -7.07 12.14
N ALA A 48 -6.26 -7.19 13.37
CA ALA A 48 -6.54 -8.47 14.01
C ALA A 48 -7.62 -9.27 13.27
N ALA A 49 -8.72 -8.61 12.86
CA ALA A 49 -9.76 -9.26 12.06
C ALA A 49 -9.22 -9.78 10.72
N THR A 50 -8.40 -8.97 10.04
CA THR A 50 -7.79 -9.31 8.76
C THR A 50 -6.79 -10.46 8.89
N ALA A 51 -5.96 -10.44 9.93
CA ALA A 51 -5.02 -11.51 10.23
C ALA A 51 -5.74 -12.84 10.48
N ARG A 52 -6.81 -12.84 11.29
CA ARG A 52 -7.63 -14.04 11.53
C ARG A 52 -8.18 -14.63 10.23
N LEU A 53 -8.72 -13.79 9.34
CA LEU A 53 -9.23 -14.25 8.04
C LEU A 53 -8.14 -14.83 7.14
N LEU A 54 -6.93 -14.26 7.15
CA LEU A 54 -5.80 -14.79 6.37
C LEU A 54 -5.28 -16.10 6.93
N LEU A 55 -5.26 -16.27 8.26
CA LEU A 55 -4.82 -17.50 8.92
C LEU A 55 -5.81 -18.66 8.76
N GLN A 56 -7.11 -18.37 8.62
CA GLN A 56 -8.14 -19.38 8.35
C GLN A 56 -8.09 -19.91 6.90
N LYS A 57 -7.37 -19.23 6.00
CA LYS A 57 -7.22 -19.66 4.60
C LYS A 57 -6.06 -20.63 4.44
N ALA A 58 -6.15 -21.46 3.40
CA ALA A 58 -5.04 -22.32 3.01
C ALA A 58 -3.75 -21.48 2.81
N PRO A 59 -2.59 -21.98 3.29
CA PRO A 59 -1.33 -21.26 3.17
C PRO A 59 -0.97 -21.10 1.69
N SER A 60 -0.88 -19.85 1.25
CA SER A 60 -0.41 -19.49 -0.09
C SER A 60 0.72 -18.47 0.03
N ALA A 61 1.61 -18.41 -0.96
CA ALA A 61 2.69 -17.43 -0.99
C ALA A 61 2.13 -15.99 -0.93
N LEU A 62 0.98 -15.75 -1.58
CA LEU A 62 0.28 -14.47 -1.54
C LEU A 62 -0.26 -14.14 -0.14
N ASN A 63 -0.94 -15.09 0.52
CA ASN A 63 -1.48 -14.87 1.86
C ASN A 63 -0.36 -14.61 2.88
N ARG A 64 0.78 -15.29 2.74
CA ARG A 64 1.96 -15.06 3.58
C ARG A 64 2.55 -13.67 3.37
N HIS A 65 2.67 -13.24 2.12
CA HIS A 65 3.14 -11.89 1.79
C HIS A 65 2.20 -10.82 2.36
N LEU A 66 0.88 -10.96 2.16
CA LEU A 66 -0.12 -10.03 2.70
C LEU A 66 -0.11 -9.97 4.23
N LEU A 67 0.05 -11.11 4.91
CA LEU A 67 0.15 -11.17 6.37
C LEU A 67 1.44 -10.50 6.87
N ALA A 68 2.56 -10.71 6.18
CA ALA A 68 3.83 -10.08 6.52
C ALA A 68 3.77 -8.55 6.37
N THR A 69 3.20 -8.05 5.26
CA THR A 69 3.02 -6.60 5.06
C THR A 69 2.05 -5.98 6.08
N LEU A 70 0.98 -6.71 6.45
CA LEU A 70 0.03 -6.27 7.46
C LEU A 70 0.70 -6.14 8.84
N GLY A 71 1.49 -7.15 9.24
CA GLY A 71 2.24 -7.12 10.49
C GLY A 71 3.30 -6.01 10.52
N LEU A 72 3.99 -5.79 9.39
CA LEU A 72 4.99 -4.72 9.27
C LEU A 72 4.35 -3.34 9.45
N ILE A 73 3.24 -3.05 8.77
CA ILE A 73 2.57 -1.75 8.91
C ILE A 73 2.02 -1.57 10.32
N TRP A 74 1.39 -2.60 10.88
CA TRP A 74 0.86 -2.53 12.25
C TRP A 74 1.97 -2.26 13.29
N THR A 75 3.10 -2.97 13.19
CA THR A 75 4.23 -2.75 14.11
C THR A 75 4.83 -1.35 13.97
N LEU A 76 4.95 -0.83 12.75
CA LEU A 76 5.42 0.54 12.54
C LEU A 76 4.44 1.60 13.07
N CYS A 77 3.12 1.42 12.88
CA CYS A 77 2.12 2.33 13.45
C CYS A 77 2.15 2.31 15.00
N ILE A 78 2.35 1.13 15.61
CA ILE A 78 2.50 1.02 17.06
C ILE A 78 3.80 1.69 17.53
N ALA A 79 4.90 1.53 16.79
CA ALA A 79 6.16 2.19 17.12
C ALA A 79 6.03 3.72 17.07
N HIS A 80 5.35 4.27 16.05
CA HIS A 80 5.04 5.70 15.94
C HIS A 80 4.27 6.20 17.17
N TRP A 81 3.16 5.54 17.50
CA TRP A 81 2.32 5.88 18.65
C TRP A 81 3.06 5.80 20.00
N ILE A 82 3.94 4.80 20.18
CA ILE A 82 4.76 4.68 21.39
C ILE A 82 5.71 5.89 21.52
N ILE A 83 6.31 6.33 20.41
CA ILE A 83 7.18 7.52 20.41
C ILE A 83 6.38 8.75 20.80
N ASP A 84 5.17 8.94 20.27
CA ASP A 84 4.31 10.07 20.64
C ASP A 84 3.92 10.07 22.13
N ILE A 85 3.66 8.90 22.73
CA ILE A 85 3.41 8.78 24.17
C ILE A 85 4.64 9.18 24.98
N VAL A 86 5.82 8.68 24.62
CA VAL A 86 7.07 9.00 25.33
C VAL A 86 7.40 10.49 25.20
N ARG A 87 7.18 11.09 24.02
CA ARG A 87 7.35 12.53 23.82
C ARG A 87 6.35 13.33 24.64
N ALA A 88 5.10 12.88 24.74
CA ALA A 88 4.09 13.52 25.59
C ALA A 88 4.44 13.42 27.07
N SER A 89 4.92 12.28 27.56
CA SER A 89 5.35 12.17 28.96
C SER A 89 6.52 13.11 29.25
N GLN A 90 7.55 13.13 28.38
CA GLN A 90 8.71 14.00 28.58
C GLN A 90 8.36 15.48 28.47
N GLY A 91 7.52 15.86 27.49
CA GLY A 91 7.13 17.25 27.27
C GLY A 91 6.18 17.80 28.34
N PHE A 92 5.19 17.02 28.80
CA PHE A 92 4.19 17.51 29.75
C PHE A 92 4.52 17.27 31.22
N ILE A 93 5.30 16.23 31.53
CA ILE A 93 5.59 15.84 32.92
C ILE A 93 7.02 16.20 33.30
N ASP A 94 7.99 15.81 32.48
CA ASP A 94 9.41 15.84 32.88
C ASP A 94 10.14 17.13 32.47
N ALA A 95 9.54 17.98 31.63
CA ALA A 95 10.17 19.19 31.11
C ALA A 95 10.15 20.35 32.14
N PRO A 96 11.30 20.72 32.74
CA PRO A 96 11.35 21.77 33.77
C PRO A 96 11.05 23.18 33.22
N GLU A 97 11.33 23.42 31.94
CA GLU A 97 11.04 24.69 31.25
C GLU A 97 9.60 24.75 30.70
N GLY A 98 8.84 23.67 30.85
CA GLY A 98 7.46 23.52 30.37
C GLY A 98 7.36 22.94 28.96
N ALA A 99 6.16 22.46 28.63
CA ALA A 99 5.90 21.71 27.39
C ALA A 99 6.19 22.51 26.11
N ILE A 100 5.99 23.83 26.12
CA ILE A 100 6.18 24.67 24.93
C ILE A 100 7.66 24.67 24.52
N ALA A 101 8.57 24.92 25.48
CA ALA A 101 10.02 24.91 25.23
C ALA A 101 10.52 23.55 24.74
N TYR A 102 9.97 22.45 25.28
CA TYR A 102 10.31 21.10 24.84
C TYR A 102 9.93 20.83 23.38
N TYR A 103 8.73 21.25 22.95
CA TYR A 103 8.26 21.02 21.57
C TYR A 103 8.83 22.02 20.56
N GLU A 104 9.25 23.21 20.99
CA GLU A 104 9.97 24.17 20.14
C GLU A 104 11.38 23.67 19.78
N LEU A 105 11.96 22.76 20.57
CA LEU A 105 13.25 22.17 20.28
C LEU A 105 13.15 21.10 19.19
N VAL A 106 13.32 21.54 17.95
CA VAL A 106 13.30 20.70 16.74
C VAL A 106 14.43 19.65 16.72
N SER A 107 15.53 19.87 17.46
CA SER A 107 16.68 18.94 17.49
C SER A 107 16.48 17.70 18.36
N ASN A 108 15.29 17.51 18.91
CA ASN A 108 15.03 16.38 19.78
C ASN A 108 15.15 15.06 19.00
N PRO A 109 16.02 14.12 19.41
CA PRO A 109 16.22 12.85 18.71
C PRO A 109 14.93 12.02 18.63
N LEU A 110 13.98 12.21 19.57
CA LEU A 110 12.68 11.55 19.51
C LEU A 110 11.80 12.11 18.38
N GLU A 111 11.91 13.40 18.04
CA GLU A 111 11.19 13.96 16.89
C GLU A 111 11.75 13.40 15.58
N ALA A 112 13.07 13.35 15.44
CA ALA A 112 13.70 12.73 14.27
C ALA A 112 13.35 11.24 14.15
N ALA A 113 13.27 10.52 15.28
CA ALA A 113 12.84 9.12 15.31
C ALA A 113 11.37 8.98 14.88
N LYS A 114 10.48 9.86 15.36
CA LYS A 114 9.07 9.89 14.96
C LYS A 114 8.94 10.05 13.45
N ASP A 115 9.57 11.10 12.90
CA ASP A 115 9.55 11.38 11.47
C ASP A 115 10.12 10.22 10.65
N GLY A 116 11.20 9.58 11.12
CA GLY A 116 11.77 8.41 10.48
C GLY A 116 10.84 7.20 10.43
N VAL A 117 10.08 6.96 11.50
CA VAL A 117 9.04 5.92 11.50
C VAL A 117 7.91 6.29 10.54
N TYR A 118 7.43 7.54 10.55
CA TYR A 118 6.39 8.01 9.63
C TYR A 118 6.80 7.86 8.16
N ILE A 119 8.02 8.27 7.81
CA ILE A 119 8.59 8.10 6.46
C ILE A 119 8.63 6.62 6.10
N THR A 120 9.07 5.76 7.02
CA THR A 120 9.14 4.31 6.77
C THR A 120 7.75 3.70 6.55
N VAL A 121 6.74 4.07 7.35
CA VAL A 121 5.34 3.66 7.16
C VAL A 121 4.85 4.05 5.77
N THR A 122 5.10 5.30 5.39
CA THR A 122 4.69 5.86 4.10
C THR A 122 5.38 5.16 2.93
N LEU A 123 6.69 4.89 3.02
CA LEU A 123 7.43 4.18 1.98
C LEU A 123 6.96 2.74 1.83
N VAL A 124 6.66 2.03 2.93
CA VAL A 124 6.07 0.68 2.88
C VAL A 124 4.70 0.74 2.21
N ALA A 125 3.91 1.76 2.51
CA ALA A 125 2.61 1.96 1.90
C ALA A 125 2.69 2.21 0.39
N ASP A 126 3.55 3.15 -0.02
CA ASP A 126 3.78 3.49 -1.42
C ASP A 126 4.34 2.28 -2.20
N HIS A 127 5.26 1.52 -1.60
CA HIS A 127 5.78 0.29 -2.21
C HIS A 127 4.68 -0.74 -2.47
N PHE A 128 3.76 -0.93 -1.52
CA PHE A 128 2.63 -1.83 -1.72
C PHE A 128 1.68 -1.36 -2.83
N MET A 129 1.49 -0.05 -3.00
CA MET A 129 0.76 0.50 -4.16
C MET A 129 1.43 0.13 -5.48
N ILE A 130 2.76 0.25 -5.56
CA ILE A 130 3.53 -0.16 -6.74
C ILE A 130 3.39 -1.66 -7.00
N TYR A 131 3.52 -2.49 -5.96
CA TYR A 131 3.34 -3.95 -6.09
C TYR A 131 1.96 -4.28 -6.65
N ARG A 132 0.91 -3.59 -6.20
CA ARG A 132 -0.44 -3.80 -6.72
C ARG A 132 -0.58 -3.35 -8.16
N LEU A 133 -0.01 -2.22 -8.53
CA LEU A 133 0.03 -1.76 -9.91
C LEU A 133 0.69 -2.82 -10.82
N PHE A 134 1.81 -3.40 -10.38
CA PHE A 134 2.51 -4.47 -11.08
C PHE A 134 1.61 -5.71 -11.30
N VAL A 135 0.89 -6.15 -10.27
CA VAL A 135 -0.03 -7.30 -10.37
C VAL A 135 -1.20 -7.01 -11.31
N VAL A 136 -1.81 -5.82 -11.23
CA VAL A 136 -2.96 -5.42 -12.06
C VAL A 136 -2.59 -5.33 -13.55
N TRP A 137 -1.35 -4.97 -13.85
CA TRP A 137 -0.83 -4.91 -15.22
C TRP A 137 -0.15 -6.20 -15.69
N ASN A 138 -0.50 -7.35 -15.09
CA ASN A 138 0.00 -8.66 -15.47
C ASN A 138 1.55 -8.74 -15.45
N ARG A 139 2.18 -8.17 -14.42
CA ARG A 139 3.62 -8.18 -14.20
C ARG A 139 4.44 -7.45 -15.29
N ASN A 140 3.87 -6.41 -15.90
CA ASN A 140 4.60 -5.56 -16.85
C ASN A 140 5.52 -4.56 -16.12
N TRP A 141 6.83 -4.78 -16.23
CA TRP A 141 7.86 -3.96 -15.59
C TRP A 141 7.92 -2.51 -16.07
N VAL A 142 7.54 -2.23 -17.32
CA VAL A 142 7.63 -0.89 -17.92
C VAL A 142 6.77 0.13 -17.15
N ILE A 143 5.64 -0.33 -16.61
CA ILE A 143 4.62 0.55 -16.02
C ILE A 143 5.01 0.98 -14.61
N ILE A 144 5.83 0.18 -13.91
CA ILE A 144 6.26 0.48 -12.56
C ILE A 144 7.52 1.34 -12.50
N VAL A 145 8.25 1.52 -13.61
CA VAL A 145 9.49 2.32 -13.64
C VAL A 145 9.27 3.72 -13.07
N LEU A 146 8.28 4.45 -13.59
CA LEU A 146 8.00 5.81 -13.13
C LEU A 146 7.57 5.88 -11.65
N PRO A 147 6.59 5.07 -11.16
CA PRO A 147 6.30 4.96 -9.74
C PRO A 147 7.51 4.62 -8.86
N THR A 148 8.38 3.71 -9.31
CA THR A 148 9.58 3.33 -8.55
C THR A 148 10.60 4.46 -8.46
N LEU A 149 10.73 5.27 -9.50
CA LEU A 149 11.59 6.46 -9.46
C LEU A 149 11.06 7.50 -8.48
N LEU A 150 9.75 7.75 -8.46
CA LEU A 150 9.12 8.61 -7.47
C LEU A 150 9.31 8.08 -6.05
N TRP A 151 9.17 6.77 -5.84
CA TRP A 151 9.39 6.13 -4.55
C TRP A 151 10.83 6.25 -4.06
N LEU A 152 11.82 6.06 -4.94
CA LEU A 152 13.23 6.24 -4.59
C LEU A 152 13.55 7.69 -4.26
N GLY A 153 13.04 8.64 -5.04
CA GLY A 153 13.16 10.07 -4.72
C GLY A 153 12.52 10.43 -3.39
N GLY A 154 11.35 9.85 -3.09
CA GLY A 154 10.66 9.96 -1.80
C GLY A 154 11.52 9.42 -0.66
N ALA A 155 12.11 8.24 -0.82
CA ALA A 155 12.98 7.66 0.19
C ALA A 155 14.19 8.54 0.50
N VAL A 156 14.87 9.03 -0.55
CA VAL A 156 16.03 9.93 -0.39
C VAL A 156 15.61 11.22 0.31
N SER A 157 14.53 11.86 -0.15
CA SER A 157 14.07 13.12 0.43
C SER A 157 13.62 12.97 1.89
N GLY A 158 12.81 11.95 2.20
CA GLY A 158 12.36 11.67 3.56
C GLY A 158 13.52 11.39 4.52
N TYR A 159 14.41 10.45 4.20
CA TYR A 159 15.53 10.16 5.10
C TYR A 159 16.51 11.34 5.22
N THR A 160 16.65 12.17 4.19
CA THR A 160 17.42 13.42 4.29
C THR A 160 16.82 14.37 5.33
N VAL A 161 15.49 14.50 5.42
CA VAL A 161 14.81 15.27 6.48
C VAL A 161 15.21 14.76 7.87
N THR A 162 15.10 13.46 8.10
CA THR A 162 15.44 12.86 9.42
C THR A 162 16.91 13.05 9.78
N HIS A 163 17.80 12.93 8.81
CA HIS A 163 19.22 13.14 9.01
C HIS A 163 19.55 14.60 9.33
N LEU A 164 18.88 15.55 8.65
CA LEU A 164 19.04 16.98 8.93
C LEU A 164 18.49 17.35 10.31
N LEU A 165 17.39 16.74 10.77
CA LEU A 165 16.86 16.93 12.12
C LEU A 165 17.85 16.49 13.21
N LEU A 166 18.53 15.35 13.01
CA LEU A 166 19.55 14.86 13.94
C LEU A 166 20.80 15.76 14.00
N LEU A 167 21.11 16.44 12.89
CA LEU A 167 22.27 17.35 12.80
C LEU A 167 21.96 18.78 13.22
N ALA A 168 20.68 19.15 13.29
CA ALA A 168 20.25 20.49 13.65
C ALA A 168 20.59 20.75 15.13
N GLY A 169 21.76 21.33 15.42
CA GLY A 169 21.96 22.09 16.66
C GLY A 169 21.15 23.39 16.63
N GLU A 170 20.89 23.99 17.79
CA GLU A 170 20.09 25.22 17.98
C GLU A 170 20.31 26.26 16.86
N GLY A 171 19.42 26.34 15.86
CA GLY A 171 19.61 27.27 14.75
C GLY A 171 18.51 27.26 13.68
N ASN A 172 17.90 28.42 13.46
CA ASN A 172 16.88 28.67 12.43
C ASN A 172 17.35 28.43 10.97
N LEU A 173 18.66 28.36 10.72
CA LEU A 173 19.20 28.10 9.37
C LEU A 173 18.85 26.70 8.85
N PHE A 174 18.68 25.72 9.74
CA PHE A 174 18.32 24.34 9.36
C PHE A 174 16.89 24.23 8.81
N VAL A 175 15.94 25.03 9.31
CA VAL A 175 14.54 25.01 8.86
C VAL A 175 14.43 25.34 7.37
N SER A 176 15.21 26.32 6.90
CA SER A 176 15.23 26.72 5.48
C SER A 176 15.77 25.63 4.54
N THR A 177 16.64 24.75 5.05
CA THR A 177 17.19 23.62 4.29
C THR A 177 16.29 22.40 4.36
N LEU A 178 15.59 22.20 5.48
CA LEU A 178 14.72 21.04 5.73
C LEU A 178 13.41 21.12 4.93
N ALA A 179 12.79 22.30 4.88
CA ALA A 179 11.46 22.46 4.26
C ALA A 179 11.36 21.98 2.79
N PRO A 180 12.32 22.30 1.90
CA PRO A 180 12.29 21.78 0.52
C PRO A 180 12.33 20.25 0.42
N TRP A 181 13.07 19.58 1.31
CA TRP A 181 13.16 18.12 1.34
C TRP A 181 11.84 17.49 1.81
N ALA A 182 11.21 18.06 2.84
CA ALA A 182 9.91 17.61 3.33
C ALA A 182 8.81 17.81 2.28
N LEU A 183 8.76 18.98 1.64
CA LEU A 183 7.82 19.26 0.54
C LEU A 183 8.03 18.30 -0.64
N SER A 184 9.28 17.99 -0.96
CA SER A 184 9.60 17.01 -2.01
C SER A 184 9.09 15.61 -1.66
N PHE A 185 9.27 15.17 -0.41
CA PHE A 185 8.77 13.89 0.08
C PHE A 185 7.25 13.77 -0.05
N PHE A 186 6.51 14.77 0.47
CA PHE A 186 5.05 14.79 0.39
C PHE A 186 4.56 14.84 -1.06
N SER A 187 5.19 15.66 -1.91
CA SER A 187 4.84 15.79 -3.32
C SER A 187 5.08 14.50 -4.10
N MET A 188 6.21 13.82 -3.86
CA MET A 188 6.53 12.55 -4.53
C MET A 188 5.58 11.42 -4.09
N SER A 189 5.27 11.32 -2.80
CA SER A 189 4.30 10.33 -2.31
C SER A 189 2.90 10.60 -2.87
N LEU A 190 2.46 11.86 -2.90
CA LEU A 190 1.18 12.25 -3.50
C LEU A 190 1.14 11.94 -5.00
N ALA A 191 2.18 12.31 -5.76
CA ALA A 191 2.27 12.03 -7.18
C ALA A 191 2.25 10.52 -7.47
N LEU A 192 2.97 9.72 -6.68
CA LEU A 192 2.97 8.27 -6.76
C LEU A 192 1.56 7.70 -6.53
N ASN A 193 0.87 8.16 -5.48
CA ASN A 193 -0.46 7.66 -5.16
C ASN A 193 -1.49 8.01 -6.23
N VAL A 194 -1.49 9.26 -6.71
CA VAL A 194 -2.38 9.69 -7.80
C VAL A 194 -2.10 8.88 -9.07
N LEU A 195 -0.83 8.74 -9.45
CA LEU A 195 -0.42 8.02 -10.65
C LEU A 195 -0.78 6.53 -10.58
N CYS A 196 -0.46 5.85 -9.47
CA CYS A 196 -0.83 4.45 -9.25
C CYS A 196 -2.36 4.28 -9.28
N THR A 197 -3.09 5.19 -8.65
CA THR A 197 -4.56 5.13 -8.60
C THR A 197 -5.19 5.27 -9.99
N ILE A 198 -4.75 6.24 -10.79
CA ILE A 198 -5.22 6.45 -12.16
C ILE A 198 -4.93 5.22 -13.03
N LEU A 199 -3.71 4.68 -12.96
CA LEU A 199 -3.31 3.52 -13.75
C LEU A 199 -4.07 2.24 -13.35
N ILE A 200 -4.32 2.04 -12.06
CA ILE A 200 -5.12 0.91 -11.57
C ILE A 200 -6.57 1.07 -12.02
N ALA A 201 -7.17 2.25 -11.81
CA ALA A 201 -8.55 2.53 -12.21
C ALA A 201 -8.75 2.35 -13.72
N GLY A 202 -7.88 2.95 -14.52
CA GLY A 202 -7.93 2.87 -15.98
C GLY A 202 -7.81 1.44 -16.50
N ARG A 203 -6.88 0.65 -15.94
CA ARG A 203 -6.71 -0.76 -16.34
C ARG A 203 -7.94 -1.61 -16.03
N ILE A 204 -8.58 -1.37 -14.88
CA ILE A 204 -9.74 -2.16 -14.49
C ILE A 204 -10.98 -1.73 -15.27
N LEU A 205 -11.17 -0.45 -15.54
CA LEU A 205 -12.23 0.03 -16.43
C LEU A 205 -12.10 -0.57 -17.83
N TRP A 206 -10.88 -0.60 -18.39
CA TRP A 206 -10.62 -1.20 -19.69
C TRP A 206 -10.93 -2.71 -19.68
N THR A 207 -10.48 -3.42 -18.65
CA THR A 207 -10.77 -4.86 -18.50
C THR A 207 -12.26 -5.11 -18.36
N HIS A 208 -12.97 -4.29 -17.58
CA HIS A 208 -14.41 -4.39 -17.39
C HIS A 208 -15.18 -4.15 -18.69
N MET A 209 -14.82 -3.13 -19.48
CA MET A 209 -15.42 -2.88 -20.79
C MET A 209 -15.22 -4.05 -21.77
N ARG A 210 -14.06 -4.71 -21.72
CA ARG A 210 -13.75 -5.88 -22.58
C ARG A 210 -14.48 -7.16 -22.18
N VAL A 211 -14.83 -7.32 -20.89
CA VAL A 211 -15.50 -8.52 -20.35
C VAL A 211 -17.03 -8.36 -20.33
N ARG A 212 -17.55 -7.13 -20.37
CA ARG A 212 -19.00 -6.84 -20.38
C ARG A 212 -19.73 -7.44 -21.59
N THR A 213 -19.00 -7.75 -22.66
CA THR A 213 -19.51 -8.48 -23.83
C THR A 213 -19.71 -9.98 -23.60
N MET A 214 -19.23 -10.56 -22.48
CA MET A 214 -19.19 -12.02 -22.29
C MET A 214 -19.91 -12.58 -21.05
N ARG A 215 -20.27 -11.81 -20.02
CA ARG A 215 -21.07 -12.36 -18.89
C ARG A 215 -21.75 -11.30 -18.01
N SER A 216 -23.05 -11.47 -17.78
CA SER A 216 -23.84 -10.77 -16.75
C SER A 216 -23.64 -11.49 -15.41
N GLY A 217 -22.57 -11.16 -14.69
CA GLY A 217 -22.23 -11.75 -13.39
C GLY A 217 -21.80 -10.66 -12.40
N LYS A 218 -22.20 -10.80 -11.13
CA LYS A 218 -22.10 -9.79 -10.08
C LYS A 218 -20.70 -9.13 -9.99
N ASN A 219 -20.69 -7.79 -9.90
CA ASN A 219 -19.52 -6.91 -10.09
C ASN A 219 -18.53 -6.90 -8.89
N TYR A 220 -18.00 -8.05 -8.46
CA TYR A 220 -17.06 -8.11 -7.33
C TYR A 220 -15.78 -7.30 -7.57
N ALA A 221 -15.31 -7.22 -8.83
CA ALA A 221 -14.18 -6.39 -9.21
C ALA A 221 -14.47 -4.89 -9.05
N ALA A 222 -15.71 -4.44 -9.31
CA ALA A 222 -16.10 -3.05 -9.15
C ALA A 222 -16.21 -2.66 -7.66
N THR A 223 -16.74 -3.53 -6.80
CA THR A 223 -16.82 -3.25 -5.36
C THR A 223 -15.45 -3.20 -4.70
N ALA A 224 -14.53 -4.10 -5.06
CA ALA A 224 -13.15 -4.08 -4.57
C ALA A 224 -12.40 -2.82 -5.03
N LEU A 225 -12.65 -2.40 -6.27
CA LEU A 225 -12.18 -1.13 -6.82
C LEU A 225 -12.69 0.07 -6.04
N THR A 226 -13.99 0.13 -5.72
CA THR A 226 -14.58 1.28 -5.02
C THR A 226 -13.92 1.50 -3.67
N VAL A 227 -13.79 0.45 -2.85
CA VAL A 227 -13.14 0.55 -1.54
C VAL A 227 -11.67 0.98 -1.67
N PHE A 228 -11.01 0.49 -2.72
CA PHE A 228 -9.64 0.90 -3.01
C PHE A 228 -9.54 2.39 -3.39
N LEU A 229 -10.39 2.86 -4.29
CA LEU A 229 -10.41 4.26 -4.71
C LEU A 229 -10.78 5.19 -3.56
N GLU A 230 -11.72 4.78 -2.71
CA GLU A 230 -12.15 5.52 -1.53
C GLU A 230 -10.99 5.67 -0.52
N SER A 231 -10.28 4.59 -0.22
CA SER A 231 -9.12 4.62 0.69
C SER A 231 -7.92 5.39 0.11
N ALA A 232 -7.64 5.24 -1.19
CA ALA A 232 -6.58 6.00 -1.86
C ALA A 232 -6.89 7.50 -1.96
N ALA A 233 -8.16 7.86 -2.14
CA ALA A 233 -8.60 9.26 -2.15
C ALA A 233 -8.45 9.90 -0.76
N LEU A 234 -8.83 9.20 0.31
CA LEU A 234 -8.66 9.67 1.68
C LEU A 234 -7.18 9.91 2.02
N TYR A 235 -6.30 9.00 1.62
CA TYR A 235 -4.85 9.15 1.81
C TYR A 235 -4.27 10.30 0.99
N SER A 236 -4.66 10.44 -0.28
CA SER A 236 -4.19 11.54 -1.13
C SER A 236 -4.67 12.90 -0.61
N LEU A 237 -5.89 12.96 -0.07
CA LEU A 237 -6.44 14.16 0.55
C LEU A 237 -5.66 14.52 1.83
N SER A 238 -5.35 13.55 2.69
CA SER A 238 -4.58 13.82 3.91
C SER A 238 -3.17 14.32 3.59
N LEU A 239 -2.49 13.72 2.60
CA LEU A 239 -1.20 14.21 2.09
C LEU A 239 -1.28 15.63 1.51
N THR A 240 -2.36 15.94 0.76
CA THR A 240 -2.57 17.29 0.20
C THR A 240 -2.73 18.32 1.32
N VAL A 241 -3.55 18.00 2.33
CA VAL A 241 -3.74 18.87 3.49
C VAL A 241 -2.44 19.05 4.25
N LEU A 242 -1.68 17.96 4.47
CA LEU A 242 -0.39 18.01 5.15
C LEU A 242 0.60 18.90 4.40
N LEU A 243 0.71 18.76 3.08
CA LEU A 243 1.58 19.58 2.24
C LEU A 243 1.23 21.07 2.35
N VAL A 244 -0.06 21.42 2.26
CA VAL A 244 -0.52 22.81 2.39
C VAL A 244 -0.26 23.38 3.77
N LEU A 245 -0.53 22.61 4.84
CA LEU A 245 -0.27 23.06 6.21
C LEU A 245 1.23 23.25 6.48
N TYR A 246 2.05 22.37 5.90
CA TYR A 246 3.51 22.45 5.99
C TYR A 246 4.05 23.70 5.29
N ASP A 247 3.58 23.99 4.06
CA ASP A 247 3.97 25.18 3.30
C ASP A 247 3.56 26.48 4.02
N LEU A 248 2.39 26.48 4.67
CA LEU A 248 1.91 27.60 5.47
C LEU A 248 2.57 27.71 6.86
N GLY A 249 3.44 26.76 7.24
CA GLY A 249 4.13 26.74 8.53
C GLY A 249 3.17 26.61 9.73
N LEU A 250 2.03 25.93 9.56
CA LEU A 250 1.02 25.82 10.60
C LEU A 250 1.27 24.61 11.51
N ASN A 251 1.19 24.82 12.83
CA ASN A 251 1.36 23.76 13.84
C ASN A 251 0.30 22.65 13.73
N THR A 252 -0.81 22.90 13.03
CA THR A 252 -1.82 21.88 12.71
C THR A 252 -1.26 20.73 11.87
N GLN A 253 -0.12 20.93 11.19
CA GLN A 253 0.55 19.86 10.43
C GLN A 253 0.82 18.60 11.27
N TYR A 254 1.19 18.75 12.54
CA TYR A 254 1.49 17.61 13.43
C TYR A 254 0.26 16.75 13.67
N ILE A 255 -0.91 17.36 13.83
CA ILE A 255 -2.19 16.65 14.00
C ILE A 255 -2.50 15.83 12.75
N ILE A 256 -2.32 16.41 11.56
CA ILE A 256 -2.60 15.74 10.29
C ILE A 256 -1.57 14.66 9.99
N LEU A 257 -0.31 14.84 10.38
CA LEU A 257 0.73 13.83 10.25
C LEU A 257 0.38 12.57 11.06
N ASP A 258 0.11 12.72 12.36
CA ASP A 258 -0.22 11.60 13.25
C ASP A 258 -1.53 10.91 12.83
N TRP A 259 -2.50 11.71 12.37
CA TRP A 259 -3.73 11.18 11.75
C TRP A 259 -3.43 10.36 10.49
N THR A 260 -2.54 10.85 9.62
CA THR A 260 -2.17 10.18 8.38
C THR A 260 -1.50 8.84 8.64
N THR A 261 -0.59 8.75 9.63
CA THR A 261 0.07 7.49 10.03
C THR A 261 -0.95 6.41 10.36
N SER A 262 -1.95 6.74 11.17
CA SER A 262 -3.00 5.79 11.56
C SER A 262 -3.96 5.47 10.40
N LEU A 263 -4.26 6.45 9.55
CA LEU A 263 -5.11 6.29 8.37
C LEU A 263 -4.50 5.30 7.37
N ILE A 264 -3.16 5.33 7.20
CA ILE A 264 -2.44 4.32 6.41
C ILE A 264 -2.74 2.92 6.98
N GLY A 265 -2.55 2.69 8.28
CA GLY A 265 -2.84 1.39 8.90
C GLY A 265 -4.27 0.90 8.66
N ILE A 266 -5.27 1.78 8.78
CA ILE A 266 -6.68 1.47 8.54
C ILE A 266 -6.93 1.13 7.06
N ALA A 267 -6.48 1.98 6.15
CA ALA A 267 -6.64 1.81 4.70
C ALA A 267 -6.04 0.48 4.23
N PHE A 268 -4.82 0.18 4.68
CA PHE A 268 -4.13 -1.07 4.37
C PHE A 268 -4.88 -2.30 4.85
N SER A 269 -5.35 -2.26 6.09
CA SER A 269 -6.12 -3.35 6.67
C SER A 269 -7.42 -3.58 5.90
N LEU A 270 -8.13 -2.52 5.49
CA LEU A 270 -9.35 -2.61 4.67
C LEU A 270 -9.06 -3.22 3.30
N ILE A 271 -8.00 -2.78 2.63
CA ILE A 271 -7.61 -3.31 1.31
C ILE A 271 -7.33 -4.80 1.40
N ILE A 272 -6.51 -5.23 2.37
CA ILE A 272 -6.15 -6.65 2.55
C ILE A 272 -7.38 -7.48 2.94
N TYR A 273 -8.23 -6.97 3.84
CA TYR A 273 -9.49 -7.61 4.22
C TYR A 273 -10.38 -7.90 2.99
N ARG A 274 -10.52 -6.92 2.10
CA ARG A 274 -11.30 -7.08 0.85
C ARG A 274 -10.65 -8.07 -0.11
N LEU A 275 -9.32 -8.04 -0.26
CA LEU A 275 -8.61 -9.02 -1.09
C LEU A 275 -8.79 -10.46 -0.56
N ALA A 276 -8.70 -10.63 0.76
CA ALA A 276 -8.90 -11.91 1.41
C ALA A 276 -10.36 -12.41 1.19
N THR A 277 -11.37 -11.59 1.48
CA THR A 277 -12.79 -11.98 1.33
C THR A 277 -13.21 -12.27 -0.11
N ASN A 278 -12.64 -11.57 -1.09
CA ASN A 278 -12.94 -11.85 -2.51
C ASN A 278 -12.38 -13.20 -2.97
N SER A 279 -11.19 -13.58 -2.50
CA SER A 279 -10.56 -14.85 -2.86
C SER A 279 -11.32 -16.08 -2.31
N SER A 280 -12.06 -15.95 -1.19
CA SER A 280 -12.90 -17.06 -0.68
C SER A 280 -14.13 -17.33 -1.55
N ASN A 281 -14.78 -16.28 -2.07
CA ASN A 281 -16.00 -16.44 -2.86
C ASN A 281 -15.74 -17.06 -4.25
N SER A 282 -14.54 -16.88 -4.80
CA SER A 282 -14.13 -17.54 -6.05
C SER A 282 -13.99 -19.06 -5.91
N THR A 283 -13.73 -19.56 -4.70
CA THR A 283 -13.59 -21.00 -4.43
C THR A 283 -14.95 -21.67 -4.15
N SER A 284 -15.91 -20.91 -3.61
CA SER A 284 -17.24 -21.44 -3.24
C SER A 284 -18.25 -21.54 -4.39
N THR A 285 -17.91 -21.07 -5.60
CA THR A 285 -18.86 -21.03 -6.73
C THR A 285 -18.74 -22.22 -7.70
N SER A 286 -17.82 -23.17 -7.45
CA SER A 286 -17.64 -24.36 -8.31
C SER A 286 -18.45 -25.60 -7.88
N GLY A 287 -19.44 -25.47 -6.99
CA GLY A 287 -20.29 -26.61 -6.65
C GLY A 287 -21.54 -26.28 -5.89
N VAL A 288 -22.59 -25.80 -6.56
CA VAL A 288 -23.99 -26.06 -6.20
C VAL A 288 -24.84 -25.97 -7.47
N GLY A 289 -25.07 -27.10 -8.11
CA GLY A 289 -26.10 -27.30 -9.13
C GLY A 289 -27.12 -28.31 -8.64
N SER A 290 -27.80 -28.01 -7.53
CA SER A 290 -28.82 -28.88 -6.96
C SER A 290 -30.13 -28.72 -7.74
N ARG A 291 -30.40 -29.63 -8.69
CA ARG A 291 -31.74 -29.89 -9.22
C ARG A 291 -32.42 -30.94 -8.35
N PRO A 292 -33.69 -30.76 -7.93
CA PRO A 292 -34.44 -31.81 -7.24
C PRO A 292 -35.15 -32.70 -8.28
N GLY A 293 -34.89 -34.01 -8.24
CA GLY A 293 -35.70 -34.98 -8.99
C GLY A 293 -35.06 -36.37 -9.08
N GLY A 294 -35.60 -37.33 -8.33
CA GLY A 294 -35.47 -38.77 -8.60
C GLY A 294 -34.76 -39.60 -7.51
N PRO A 295 -35.37 -40.70 -6.99
CA PRO A 295 -34.82 -41.49 -5.90
C PRO A 295 -33.92 -42.65 -6.36
N ASN A 296 -32.93 -42.95 -5.49
CA ASN A 296 -32.21 -44.21 -5.29
C ASN A 296 -31.32 -44.78 -6.42
N ASN A 297 -29.99 -44.77 -6.24
CA ASN A 297 -29.23 -45.97 -5.83
C ASN A 297 -27.77 -45.63 -5.48
N SER A 298 -27.15 -46.50 -4.71
CA SER A 298 -25.89 -46.38 -3.95
C SER A 298 -24.56 -46.45 -4.74
N SER A 299 -23.53 -45.82 -4.15
CA SER A 299 -22.06 -46.07 -4.28
C SER A 299 -21.41 -45.66 -5.61
N TYR A 300 -20.30 -44.92 -5.72
CA TYR A 300 -19.04 -44.77 -4.95
C TYR A 300 -18.46 -43.36 -5.22
N PRO A 301 -17.60 -42.75 -4.36
CA PRO A 301 -16.97 -41.48 -4.70
C PRO A 301 -15.84 -41.70 -5.70
N LEU A 302 -16.00 -41.20 -6.93
CA LEU A 302 -14.91 -41.06 -7.88
C LEU A 302 -14.00 -39.92 -7.43
N THR A 303 -12.82 -40.26 -6.90
CA THR A 303 -11.72 -39.31 -6.73
C THR A 303 -11.35 -38.76 -8.11
N SER A 304 -11.54 -37.46 -8.32
CA SER A 304 -11.09 -36.80 -9.54
C SER A 304 -9.57 -36.74 -9.56
N VAL A 305 -8.97 -37.56 -10.43
CA VAL A 305 -7.54 -37.44 -10.77
C VAL A 305 -7.39 -36.19 -11.62
N ASN A 306 -6.71 -35.18 -11.07
CA ASN A 306 -6.36 -33.97 -11.80
C ASN A 306 -5.25 -34.32 -12.80
N VAL A 307 -5.62 -34.57 -14.07
CA VAL A 307 -4.65 -34.73 -15.16
C VAL A 307 -4.10 -33.35 -15.50
N SER A 308 -2.98 -32.98 -14.89
CA SER A 308 -2.16 -31.87 -15.35
C SER A 308 -1.57 -32.24 -16.71
N ARG A 309 -2.21 -31.80 -17.79
CA ARG A 309 -1.66 -31.89 -19.15
C ARG A 309 -0.47 -30.95 -19.24
N ILE A 310 0.73 -31.47 -19.05
CA ILE A 310 1.97 -30.84 -19.49
C ILE A 310 1.93 -30.95 -21.02
N VAL A 311 1.68 -29.82 -21.70
CA VAL A 311 1.85 -29.75 -23.16
C VAL A 311 3.34 -29.56 -23.39
N GLU A 312 4.04 -30.67 -23.61
CA GLU A 312 5.37 -30.67 -24.18
C GLU A 312 5.22 -30.30 -25.66
N VAL A 313 5.64 -29.08 -26.01
CA VAL A 313 5.70 -28.63 -27.40
C VAL A 313 6.92 -29.29 -28.01
N THR A 314 6.75 -30.47 -28.60
CA THR A 314 7.72 -31.03 -29.55
C THR A 314 7.64 -30.20 -30.83
N GLN A 315 8.69 -29.45 -31.07
CA GLN A 315 8.94 -28.74 -32.32
C GLN A 315 9.29 -29.80 -33.38
N ASP A 316 8.28 -30.23 -34.15
CA ASP A 316 8.47 -31.10 -35.30
C ASP A 316 9.14 -30.26 -36.40
N SER A 317 10.43 -30.49 -36.59
CA SER A 317 11.19 -29.95 -37.71
C SER A 317 10.89 -30.79 -38.95
N ASP A 318 10.10 -30.21 -39.86
CA ASP A 318 9.84 -30.69 -41.21
C ASP A 318 11.15 -31.06 -41.91
N LYS A 319 11.38 -32.37 -42.12
CA LYS A 319 12.34 -32.86 -43.10
C LYS A 319 11.58 -33.24 -44.37
N VAL A 320 11.78 -32.40 -45.37
CA VAL A 320 11.44 -32.59 -46.78
C VAL A 320 12.01 -33.92 -47.28
N TYR A 321 11.14 -34.71 -47.93
CA TYR A 321 11.47 -35.95 -48.61
C TYR A 321 11.85 -35.65 -50.06
N ASP A 322 13.10 -35.88 -50.43
CA ASP A 322 13.57 -35.91 -51.83
C ASP A 322 13.76 -37.37 -52.27
N PRO A 323 13.11 -37.83 -53.36
CA PRO A 323 13.37 -39.14 -53.93
C PRO A 323 14.08 -39.00 -55.28
N GLU A 324 15.41 -38.98 -55.31
CA GLU A 324 16.17 -39.28 -56.53
C GLU A 324 17.66 -39.47 -56.22
N GLN A 325 18.15 -40.72 -56.23
CA GLN A 325 19.33 -41.07 -57.02
C GLN A 325 19.55 -42.59 -57.04
N SER A 326 19.47 -43.10 -58.26
CA SER A 326 19.88 -44.41 -58.69
C SER A 326 21.41 -44.52 -58.76
N MET A 327 21.89 -45.75 -58.52
CA MET A 327 23.12 -46.34 -59.06
C MET A 327 24.45 -45.66 -58.68
N ASP A 328 25.23 -46.31 -57.80
CA ASP A 328 26.52 -46.80 -58.28
C ASP A 328 27.05 -48.02 -57.51
N ASN A 329 27.86 -48.75 -58.25
CA ASN A 329 28.22 -50.15 -58.17
C ASN A 329 29.60 -50.33 -57.50
N LYS A 330 29.76 -51.25 -56.55
CA LYS A 330 30.75 -52.36 -56.62
C LYS A 330 30.87 -53.20 -55.32
N PRO A 331 31.22 -54.49 -55.44
CA PRO A 331 31.32 -55.45 -54.34
C PRO A 331 32.77 -55.70 -53.90
N VAL A 332 33.00 -56.07 -52.63
CA VAL A 332 34.21 -56.82 -52.23
C VAL A 332 33.88 -57.79 -51.09
N HIS A 333 34.21 -59.06 -51.33
CA HIS A 333 34.29 -60.20 -50.43
C HIS A 333 35.08 -59.94 -49.13
N GLY A 334 34.75 -60.65 -48.05
CA GLY A 334 35.68 -60.83 -46.94
C GLY A 334 35.04 -61.48 -45.72
N GLU A 335 35.16 -62.80 -45.64
CA GLU A 335 34.82 -63.62 -44.48
C GLU A 335 35.78 -63.39 -43.28
N SER A 336 35.32 -63.87 -42.12
CA SER A 336 36.09 -64.43 -40.98
C SER A 336 36.24 -63.60 -39.69
N TRP A 337 35.44 -64.01 -38.70
CA TRP A 337 35.81 -64.58 -37.39
C TRP A 337 36.85 -63.93 -36.44
N VAL A 338 36.37 -63.70 -35.20
CA VAL A 338 36.97 -64.05 -33.88
C VAL A 338 37.89 -63.05 -33.14
N ALA A 339 37.40 -62.68 -31.96
CA ALA A 339 38.02 -62.45 -30.65
C ALA A 339 39.23 -61.53 -30.49
N MET A 340 39.04 -60.52 -29.63
CA MET A 340 39.81 -60.38 -28.39
C MET A 340 38.93 -59.82 -27.29
#